data_AF-A0A117S916-F1
#
_entry.id   AF-A0A117S916-F1
#
_cell.length_a   1.000
_cell.length_b   1.000
_cell.length_c   1.000
_cell.angle_alpha   90.00
_cell.angle_beta   90.00
_cell.angle_gamma   90.00
#
_symmetry.space_group_name_H-M   'P 1'
#
loop_
_entity.id
_entity.type
_entity.pdbx_description
1 polymer ?
#
loop_
_entity_poly.entity_id
_entity_poly.type
_entity_poly.pdbx_seq_one_letter_code
_entity_poly.pdbx_strand_id
1 'polypeptide(L)'
;MDIDIICNVLLDALIEVGYHEHTIFNYKGVIRRFKVFCEEKGITEYTPDFGQTYADDVISKKTGKFSKNRYHSQSRFIRLLNSYYNTGAFDFTMLKRGKLQPTNDNHKKIYCDYGIFLRNRYENENTVHFYEYKLYYLLQYLNEIQIYEIYKLSLIIVIGYLKAIKQCRQRAAFCGLRLFFKYINRVMIFTPP
;
A
#
# COMPACT_ATOMS: atom_id res chain seq x y z
N MET A 1 26.27 13.80 -10.62
CA MET A 1 25.23 14.84 -10.84
C MET A 1 25.08 15.62 -9.56
N ASP A 2 25.21 16.94 -9.62
CA ASP A 2 25.17 17.81 -8.44
C ASP A 2 23.84 17.66 -7.65
N ILE A 3 23.97 17.54 -6.33
CA ILE A 3 22.84 17.30 -5.42
C ILE A 3 21.89 18.50 -5.37
N ASP A 4 22.39 19.72 -5.42
CA ASP A 4 21.57 20.93 -5.40
C ASP A 4 20.77 21.04 -6.69
N ILE A 5 21.40 20.77 -7.83
CA ILE A 5 20.75 20.77 -9.14
C ILE A 5 19.59 19.75 -9.16
N ILE A 6 19.84 18.46 -8.86
CA ILE A 6 18.80 17.44 -8.94
C ILE A 6 17.64 17.71 -7.96
N CYS A 7 17.93 18.25 -6.77
CA CYS A 7 16.90 18.58 -5.78
C CYS A 7 16.05 19.78 -6.20
N ASN A 8 16.64 20.81 -6.81
CA ASN A 8 15.89 21.97 -7.32
C ASN A 8 15.02 21.57 -8.51
N VAL A 9 15.58 20.81 -9.45
CA VAL A 9 14.85 20.27 -10.61
C VAL A 9 13.66 19.40 -10.16
N LEU A 10 13.79 18.64 -9.07
CA LEU A 10 12.65 17.91 -8.49
C LEU A 10 11.55 18.84 -7.97
N LEU A 11 11.91 19.93 -7.29
CA LEU A 11 10.91 20.87 -6.77
C LEU A 11 10.14 21.56 -7.90
N ASP A 12 10.85 21.98 -8.94
CA ASP A 12 10.25 22.61 -10.12
C ASP A 12 9.32 21.62 -10.83
N ALA A 13 9.76 20.38 -11.02
CA ALA A 13 8.94 19.33 -11.62
C ALA A 13 7.68 19.00 -10.80
N LEU A 14 7.77 19.00 -9.45
CA LEU A 14 6.61 18.81 -8.58
C LEU A 14 5.58 19.94 -8.72
N ILE A 15 6.03 21.18 -8.88
CA ILE A 15 5.17 22.35 -9.11
C ILE A 15 4.50 22.23 -10.49
N GLU A 16 5.28 21.95 -11.53
CA GLU A 16 4.81 21.86 -12.91
C GLU A 16 3.72 20.79 -13.08
N VAL A 17 3.90 19.60 -12.48
CA VAL A 17 2.90 18.52 -12.54
C VAL A 17 1.73 18.71 -11.56
N GLY A 18 1.64 19.87 -10.88
CA GLY A 18 0.46 20.28 -10.12
C GLY A 18 0.32 19.63 -8.74
N TYR A 19 1.42 19.24 -8.08
CA TYR A 19 1.33 18.75 -6.69
C TYR A 19 0.83 19.86 -5.75
N HIS A 20 -0.02 19.49 -4.79
CA HIS A 20 -0.53 20.40 -3.77
C HIS A 20 0.60 21.03 -2.93
N GLU A 21 0.46 22.31 -2.56
CA GLU A 21 1.47 23.09 -1.82
C GLU A 21 2.00 22.39 -0.57
N HIS A 22 1.09 21.85 0.26
CA HIS A 22 1.48 21.06 1.44
C HIS A 22 2.39 19.86 1.09
N THR A 23 2.18 19.21 -0.06
CA THR A 23 3.05 18.12 -0.52
C THR A 23 4.42 18.65 -0.93
N ILE A 24 4.46 19.77 -1.66
CA ILE A 24 5.72 20.45 -2.03
C ILE A 24 6.49 20.86 -0.77
N PHE A 25 5.81 21.40 0.24
CA PHE A 25 6.40 21.75 1.54
C PHE A 25 7.02 20.53 2.24
N ASN A 26 6.35 19.38 2.21
CA ASN A 26 6.90 18.14 2.75
C ASN A 26 8.18 17.70 2.01
N TYR A 27 8.21 17.82 0.68
CA TYR A 27 9.40 17.53 -0.12
C TYR A 27 10.56 18.47 0.19
N LYS A 28 10.31 19.78 0.37
CA LYS A 28 11.34 20.73 0.87
C LYS A 28 11.93 20.26 2.20
N GLY A 29 11.08 19.76 3.10
CA GLY A 29 11.52 19.19 4.38
C GLY A 29 12.38 17.93 4.22
N VAL A 30 12.06 17.06 3.26
CA VAL A 30 12.87 15.87 2.94
C VAL A 30 14.22 16.27 2.33
N ILE A 31 14.21 17.16 1.33
CA ILE A 31 15.42 17.67 0.67
C ILE A 31 16.38 18.28 1.70
N ARG A 32 15.89 19.11 2.62
CA ARG A 32 16.73 19.68 3.68
C ARG A 32 17.43 18.59 4.51
N ARG A 33 16.71 17.54 4.90
CA ARG A 33 17.31 16.43 5.66
C ARG A 33 18.29 15.61 4.82
N PHE A 34 18.01 15.45 3.53
CA PHE A 34 18.90 14.78 2.61
C PHE A 34 20.21 15.56 2.43
N LYS A 35 20.14 16.88 2.21
CA LYS A 35 21.34 17.73 2.10
C LYS A 35 22.22 17.68 3.35
N VAL A 36 21.62 17.78 4.55
CA VAL A 36 22.35 17.60 5.81
C VAL A 36 23.03 16.22 5.87
N PHE A 37 22.35 15.15 5.43
CA PHE A 37 22.95 13.82 5.37
C PHE A 37 24.13 13.74 4.37
N CYS A 38 24.05 14.45 3.24
CA CYS A 38 25.12 14.53 2.25
C CYS A 38 26.33 15.30 2.79
N GLU A 39 26.09 16.44 3.45
CA GLU A 39 27.10 17.24 4.14
C GLU A 39 27.81 16.44 5.23
N GLU A 40 27.08 15.72 6.08
CA GLU A 40 27.64 14.81 7.11
C GLU A 40 28.57 13.73 6.52
N LYS A 41 28.43 13.42 5.23
CA LYS A 41 29.20 12.39 4.51
C LYS A 41 30.22 12.95 3.51
N GLY A 42 30.30 14.29 3.37
CA GLY A 42 31.19 14.94 2.40
C GLY A 42 30.82 14.65 0.94
N ILE A 43 29.54 14.38 0.66
CA ILE A 43 29.06 14.04 -0.69
C ILE A 43 28.40 15.26 -1.33
N THR A 44 28.88 15.64 -2.51
CA THR A 44 28.34 16.74 -3.33
C THR A 44 27.62 16.25 -4.58
N GLU A 45 27.92 15.02 -5.01
CA GLU A 45 27.32 14.41 -6.19
C GLU A 45 26.40 13.24 -5.83
N TYR A 46 25.23 13.24 -6.45
CA TYR A 46 24.26 12.15 -6.34
C TYR A 46 24.66 10.95 -7.22
N THR A 47 24.58 9.77 -6.61
CA THR A 47 24.55 8.46 -7.30
C THR A 47 23.43 7.61 -6.70
N PRO A 48 22.85 6.66 -7.47
CA PRO A 48 21.82 5.76 -6.95
C PRO A 48 22.27 4.95 -5.73
N ASP A 49 23.51 4.46 -5.73
CA ASP A 49 24.08 3.69 -4.62
C ASP A 49 24.16 4.52 -3.35
N PHE A 50 24.61 5.78 -3.45
CA PHE A 50 24.62 6.68 -2.31
C PHE A 50 23.20 7.04 -1.86
N GLY A 51 22.28 7.26 -2.80
CA GLY A 51 20.86 7.47 -2.50
C GLY A 51 20.27 6.32 -1.68
N GLN A 52 20.64 5.07 -1.99
CA GLN A 52 20.19 3.90 -1.24
C GLN A 52 20.64 3.96 0.23
N THR A 53 21.86 4.44 0.52
CA THR A 53 22.33 4.61 1.91
C THR A 53 21.45 5.57 2.72
N TYR A 54 20.90 6.62 2.08
CA TYR A 54 19.94 7.52 2.71
C TYR A 54 18.55 6.89 2.87
N ALA A 55 18.11 6.10 1.89
CA ALA A 55 16.85 5.35 1.96
C ALA A 55 16.82 4.35 3.11
N ASP A 56 17.99 3.79 3.46
CA ASP A 56 18.16 2.82 4.54
C ASP A 56 18.38 3.48 5.93
N ASP A 57 18.59 4.81 6.02
CA ASP A 57 18.69 5.58 7.28
C ASP A 57 17.33 5.81 7.96
N VAL A 58 16.62 4.71 8.22
CA VAL A 58 15.26 4.68 8.75
C VAL A 58 15.21 4.57 10.27
N ILE A 59 16.35 4.36 10.92
CA ILE A 59 16.46 4.32 12.38
C ILE A 59 16.58 5.75 12.91
N SER A 60 15.69 6.12 13.83
CA SER A 60 15.70 7.44 14.44
C SER A 60 16.90 7.57 15.40
N LYS A 61 17.84 8.46 15.09
CA LYS A 61 18.96 8.81 16.01
C LYS A 61 18.46 9.24 17.42
N LYS A 62 17.25 9.82 17.52
CA LYS A 62 16.66 10.28 18.81
C LYS A 62 16.09 9.15 19.66
N THR A 63 15.51 8.11 19.04
CA THR A 63 14.75 7.08 19.75
C THR A 63 15.34 5.69 19.62
N GLY A 64 16.35 5.50 18.76
CA GLY A 64 16.91 4.19 18.40
C GLY A 64 15.93 3.26 17.67
N LYS A 65 14.73 3.73 17.33
CA LYS A 65 13.65 2.91 16.77
C LYS A 65 13.47 3.16 15.28
N PHE A 66 13.01 2.12 14.59
CA PHE A 66 12.55 2.22 13.21
C PHE A 66 11.46 3.27 13.05
N SER A 67 11.62 4.15 12.06
CA SER A 67 10.63 5.16 11.70
C SER A 67 9.95 4.79 10.38
N LYS A 68 8.70 4.36 10.48
CA LYS A 68 7.86 4.06 9.31
C LYS A 68 7.69 5.27 8.38
N ASN A 69 7.66 6.47 8.96
CA ASN A 69 7.56 7.71 8.17
C ASN A 69 8.85 7.95 7.37
N ARG A 70 10.04 7.76 7.99
CA ARG A 70 11.32 7.85 7.27
C ARG A 70 11.40 6.81 6.16
N TYR A 71 11.08 5.56 6.46
CA TYR A 71 11.05 4.47 5.49
C TYR A 71 10.25 4.86 4.23
N HIS A 72 9.00 5.33 4.38
CA HIS A 72 8.19 5.70 3.23
C HIS A 72 8.66 6.98 2.53
N SER A 73 9.02 8.02 3.28
CA SER A 73 9.40 9.32 2.70
C SER A 73 10.76 9.29 2.01
N GLN A 74 11.79 8.72 2.65
CA GLN A 74 13.12 8.58 2.08
C GLN A 74 13.11 7.64 0.87
N SER A 75 12.46 6.48 0.97
CA SER A 75 12.37 5.54 -0.17
C SER A 75 11.67 6.17 -1.37
N ARG A 76 10.55 6.87 -1.16
CA ARG A 76 9.84 7.55 -2.26
C ARG A 76 10.70 8.66 -2.87
N PHE A 77 11.39 9.44 -2.05
CA PHE A 77 12.27 10.52 -2.50
C PHE A 77 13.44 9.99 -3.34
N ILE A 78 14.15 8.98 -2.84
CA ILE A 78 15.27 8.36 -3.57
C ILE A 78 14.81 7.68 -4.86
N ARG A 79 13.61 7.06 -4.88
CA ARG A 79 13.04 6.55 -6.14
C ARG A 79 12.89 7.63 -7.21
N LEU A 80 12.47 8.84 -6.83
CA LEU A 80 12.33 9.96 -7.77
C LEU A 80 13.70 10.43 -8.28
N LEU A 81 14.67 10.61 -7.38
CA LEU A 81 16.02 10.97 -7.78
C LEU A 81 16.65 9.92 -8.71
N ASN A 82 16.49 8.64 -8.40
CA ASN A 82 16.93 7.54 -9.24
C ASN A 82 16.28 7.56 -10.62
N SER A 83 14.97 7.82 -10.71
CA SER A 83 14.30 7.91 -12.01
C SER A 83 14.92 9.00 -12.88
N TYR A 84 15.09 10.20 -12.33
CA TYR A 84 15.67 11.31 -13.07
C TYR A 84 17.15 11.08 -13.41
N TYR A 85 17.93 10.52 -12.49
CA TYR A 85 19.33 10.17 -12.75
C TYR A 85 19.46 9.16 -13.90
N ASN A 86 18.57 8.15 -13.95
CA ASN A 86 18.65 7.07 -14.93
C ASN A 86 18.05 7.43 -16.29
N THR A 87 17.00 8.26 -16.34
CA THR A 87 16.22 8.50 -17.56
C THR A 87 16.16 9.96 -18.00
N GLY A 88 16.66 10.89 -17.18
CA GLY A 88 16.52 12.33 -17.39
C GLY A 88 15.13 12.88 -17.07
N ALA A 89 14.21 12.07 -16.54
CA ALA A 89 12.85 12.49 -16.20
C ALA A 89 12.37 11.88 -14.88
N PHE A 90 11.57 12.64 -14.11
CA PHE A 90 10.98 12.14 -12.87
C PHE A 90 9.81 11.21 -13.16
N ASP A 91 9.86 9.99 -12.60
CA ASP A 91 8.75 9.07 -12.60
C ASP A 91 7.78 9.37 -11.45
N PHE A 92 6.82 10.27 -11.72
CA PHE A 92 5.72 10.55 -10.81
C PHE A 92 4.59 9.52 -10.85
N THR A 93 4.70 8.47 -11.66
CA THR A 93 3.68 7.42 -11.63
C THR A 93 3.58 6.90 -10.21
N MET A 94 2.37 6.90 -9.68
CA MET A 94 2.14 6.21 -8.42
C MET A 94 2.47 4.75 -8.69
N LEU A 95 3.35 4.16 -7.86
CA LEU A 95 3.37 2.72 -7.70
C LEU A 95 1.94 2.34 -7.32
N LYS A 96 1.15 1.95 -8.31
CA LYS A 96 -0.11 1.26 -8.05
C LYS A 96 0.34 0.07 -7.24
N ARG A 97 0.05 0.07 -5.93
CA ARG A 97 -0.02 -1.20 -5.21
C ARG A 97 -0.89 -2.04 -6.12
N GLY A 98 -0.29 -3.07 -6.75
CA GLY A 98 -1.01 -3.88 -7.72
C GLY A 98 -2.36 -4.21 -7.11
N LYS A 99 -3.45 -4.07 -7.87
CA LYS A 99 -4.77 -4.46 -7.38
C LYS A 99 -4.59 -5.86 -6.80
N LEU A 100 -4.84 -5.98 -5.50
CA LEU A 100 -4.70 -7.24 -4.80
C LEU A 100 -5.73 -8.19 -5.43
N GLN A 101 -5.24 -9.15 -6.21
CA GLN A 101 -6.08 -10.12 -6.87
C GLN A 101 -5.79 -11.52 -6.32
N PRO A 102 -6.82 -12.37 -6.19
CA PRO A 102 -6.60 -13.78 -5.91
C PRO A 102 -5.69 -14.43 -6.95
N THR A 103 -4.93 -15.44 -6.52
CA THR A 103 -3.93 -16.12 -7.35
C THR A 103 -4.56 -17.15 -8.29
N ASN A 104 -5.51 -17.95 -7.80
CA ASN A 104 -6.20 -18.97 -8.59
C ASN A 104 -7.43 -18.44 -9.32
N ASP A 105 -7.78 -19.08 -10.44
CA ASP A 105 -8.77 -18.57 -11.38
C ASP A 105 -10.21 -18.60 -10.85
N ASN A 106 -10.57 -19.61 -10.06
CA ASN A 106 -11.89 -19.68 -9.42
C ASN A 106 -12.09 -18.50 -8.45
N HIS A 107 -11.09 -18.20 -7.62
CA HIS A 107 -11.15 -17.05 -6.72
C HIS A 107 -11.15 -15.72 -7.49
N LYS A 108 -10.41 -15.59 -8.59
CA LYS A 108 -10.47 -14.39 -9.45
C LYS A 108 -11.88 -14.16 -9.98
N LYS A 109 -12.55 -15.21 -10.44
CA LYS A 109 -13.94 -15.14 -10.92
C LYS A 109 -14.89 -14.67 -9.82
N ILE A 110 -14.86 -15.31 -8.66
CA ILE A 110 -15.68 -14.92 -7.49
C ILE A 110 -15.42 -13.46 -7.08
N TYR A 111 -14.15 -13.05 -7.08
CA TYR A 111 -13.74 -11.70 -6.73
C TYR A 111 -14.26 -10.67 -7.73
N CYS A 112 -14.20 -10.96 -9.03
CA CYS A 112 -14.71 -10.11 -10.09
C CYS A 112 -16.24 -9.96 -10.01
N ASP A 113 -16.96 -11.09 -9.91
CA ASP A 113 -18.42 -11.11 -9.85
C ASP A 113 -18.94 -10.35 -8.62
N TYR A 114 -18.26 -10.49 -7.48
CA TYR A 114 -18.58 -9.73 -6.27
C TYR A 114 -18.27 -8.23 -6.42
N GLY A 115 -17.18 -7.88 -7.10
CA GLY A 115 -16.85 -6.48 -7.42
C GLY A 115 -17.93 -5.79 -8.25
N ILE A 116 -18.47 -6.48 -9.26
CA ILE A 116 -19.62 -6.01 -10.06
C ILE A 116 -20.84 -5.79 -9.17
N PHE A 117 -21.17 -6.77 -8.31
CA PHE A 117 -22.26 -6.65 -7.34
C PHE A 117 -22.10 -5.43 -6.42
N LEU A 118 -20.89 -5.18 -5.90
CA LEU A 118 -20.63 -4.05 -5.00
C LEU A 118 -20.82 -2.70 -5.70
N ARG A 119 -20.34 -2.56 -6.94
CA ARG A 119 -20.47 -1.32 -7.73
C ARG A 119 -21.92 -1.04 -8.12
N ASN A 120 -22.73 -2.07 -8.33
CA ASN A 120 -24.18 -1.91 -8.53
C ASN A 120 -24.91 -1.51 -7.24
N ARG A 121 -24.33 -1.79 -6.06
CA ARG A 121 -24.96 -1.55 -4.75
C ARG A 121 -24.53 -0.24 -4.09
N TYR A 122 -23.31 0.22 -4.34
CA TYR A 122 -22.71 1.35 -3.65
C TYR A 122 -22.09 2.34 -4.65
N GLU A 123 -22.48 3.60 -4.56
CA GLU A 123 -21.87 4.69 -5.33
C GLU A 123 -20.47 5.09 -4.78
N ASN A 124 -20.22 4.86 -3.49
CA ASN A 124 -18.97 5.24 -2.84
C ASN A 124 -17.86 4.21 -3.10
N GLU A 125 -16.87 4.58 -3.91
CA GLU A 125 -15.72 3.72 -4.25
C GLU A 125 -14.88 3.29 -3.04
N ASN A 126 -14.80 4.09 -1.96
CA ASN A 126 -14.11 3.67 -0.74
C ASN A 126 -14.86 2.54 -0.03
N THR A 127 -16.20 2.56 -0.08
CA THR A 127 -17.04 1.47 0.44
C THR A 127 -16.88 0.21 -0.41
N VAL A 128 -16.89 0.33 -1.74
CA VAL A 128 -16.62 -0.79 -2.66
C VAL A 128 -15.25 -1.39 -2.34
N HIS A 129 -14.22 -0.55 -2.28
CA HIS A 129 -12.85 -1.00 -2.01
C HIS A 129 -12.73 -1.68 -0.64
N PHE A 130 -13.41 -1.18 0.40
CA PHE A 130 -13.42 -1.82 1.71
C PHE A 130 -13.92 -3.28 1.64
N TYR A 131 -15.04 -3.52 0.97
CA TYR A 131 -15.64 -4.85 0.87
C TYR A 131 -14.87 -5.78 -0.08
N GLU A 132 -14.40 -5.28 -1.23
CA GLU A 132 -13.48 -6.01 -2.11
C GLU A 132 -12.24 -6.46 -1.31
N TYR A 133 -11.65 -5.56 -0.53
CA TYR A 133 -10.47 -5.87 0.28
C TYR A 133 -10.75 -6.91 1.39
N LYS A 134 -11.96 -6.96 1.94
CA LYS A 134 -12.34 -8.02 2.88
C LYS A 134 -12.46 -9.38 2.19
N LEU A 135 -13.07 -9.43 1.00
CA LEU A 135 -13.19 -10.67 0.23
C LEU A 135 -11.81 -11.18 -0.20
N TYR A 136 -10.92 -10.28 -0.64
CA TYR A 136 -9.56 -10.64 -1.01
C TYR A 136 -8.85 -11.47 0.07
N TYR A 137 -8.88 -11.02 1.33
CA TYR A 137 -8.23 -11.74 2.42
C TYR A 137 -8.89 -13.08 2.75
N LEU A 138 -10.21 -13.18 2.62
CA LEU A 138 -10.88 -14.47 2.75
C LEU A 138 -10.38 -15.44 1.66
N LEU A 139 -10.33 -15.00 0.40
CA LEU A 139 -9.90 -15.82 -0.73
C LEU A 139 -8.42 -16.21 -0.63
N GLN A 140 -7.56 -15.36 -0.06
CA GLN A 140 -6.17 -15.72 0.24
C GLN A 140 -6.08 -16.81 1.30
N TYR A 141 -6.83 -16.66 2.41
CA TYR A 141 -6.89 -17.69 3.43
C TYR A 141 -7.40 -19.02 2.88
N LEU A 142 -8.47 -19.00 2.08
CA LEU A 142 -9.01 -20.20 1.42
C LEU A 142 -7.97 -20.85 0.49
N ASN A 143 -7.20 -20.04 -0.23
CA ASN A 143 -6.12 -20.53 -1.08
C ASN A 143 -5.00 -21.21 -0.27
N GLU A 144 -4.62 -20.66 0.89
CA GLU A 144 -3.63 -21.25 1.80
C GLU A 144 -4.06 -22.64 2.31
N ILE A 145 -5.35 -22.83 2.56
CA ILE A 145 -5.92 -24.13 2.98
C ILE A 145 -6.44 -24.97 1.79
N GLN A 146 -6.08 -24.61 0.56
CA GLN A 146 -6.41 -25.33 -0.68
C GLN A 146 -7.91 -25.54 -0.93
N ILE A 147 -8.74 -24.57 -0.53
CA ILE A 147 -10.16 -24.52 -0.85
C ILE A 147 -10.36 -23.52 -1.97
N TYR A 148 -10.86 -23.98 -3.11
CA TYR A 148 -11.03 -23.15 -4.31
C TYR A 148 -12.50 -22.89 -4.64
N GLU A 149 -13.40 -23.73 -4.14
CA GLU A 149 -14.81 -23.62 -4.41
C GLU A 149 -15.59 -23.06 -3.22
N ILE A 150 -16.32 -21.97 -3.45
CA ILE A 150 -16.99 -21.24 -2.38
C ILE A 150 -18.05 -22.06 -1.65
N TYR A 151 -18.62 -23.08 -2.30
CA TYR A 151 -19.61 -23.95 -1.68
C TYR A 151 -19.01 -24.85 -0.58
N LYS A 152 -17.69 -25.07 -0.57
CA LYS A 152 -17.00 -25.81 0.50
C LYS A 152 -16.83 -24.96 1.77
N LEU A 153 -17.14 -23.66 1.72
CA LEU A 153 -17.03 -22.78 2.87
C LEU A 153 -17.97 -23.23 4.00
N SER A 154 -17.42 -23.72 5.10
CA SER A 154 -18.17 -24.19 6.26
C SER A 154 -17.98 -23.25 7.46
N LEU A 155 -18.82 -23.41 8.48
CA LEU A 155 -18.70 -22.66 9.73
C LEU A 155 -17.30 -22.80 10.35
N ILE A 156 -16.74 -24.02 10.32
CA ILE A 156 -15.41 -24.32 10.86
C ILE A 156 -14.32 -23.52 10.13
N ILE A 157 -14.40 -23.45 8.80
CA ILE A 157 -13.45 -22.68 7.98
C ILE A 157 -13.54 -21.19 8.28
N VAL A 158 -14.75 -20.65 8.44
CA VAL A 158 -14.93 -19.23 8.77
C VAL A 158 -14.40 -18.89 10.16
N ILE A 159 -14.61 -19.77 11.14
CA ILE A 159 -14.03 -19.61 12.48
C ILE A 159 -12.49 -19.68 12.40
N GLY A 160 -11.95 -20.61 11.60
CA GLY A 160 -10.52 -20.71 11.33
C GLY A 160 -9.94 -19.41 10.75
N TYR A 161 -10.60 -18.85 9.73
CA TYR A 161 -10.23 -17.55 9.15
C TYR A 161 -10.22 -16.44 10.20
N LEU A 162 -11.27 -16.31 11.01
CA LEU A 162 -11.36 -15.27 12.03
C LEU A 162 -10.28 -15.40 13.10
N LYS A 163 -9.90 -16.63 13.47
CA LYS A 163 -8.79 -16.90 14.41
C LYS A 163 -7.43 -16.51 13.82
N ALA A 164 -7.24 -16.65 12.51
CA ALA A 164 -6.01 -16.27 11.83
C ALA A 164 -5.85 -14.73 11.69
N ILE A 165 -6.93 -13.96 11.85
CA ILE A 165 -6.91 -12.49 11.74
C ILE A 165 -6.56 -11.86 13.10
N LYS A 166 -5.68 -10.84 13.08
CA LYS A 166 -5.40 -10.00 14.26
C LYS A 166 -6.69 -9.43 14.85
N GLN A 167 -6.84 -9.47 16.18
CA GLN A 167 -8.04 -9.04 16.90
C GLN A 167 -8.60 -7.67 16.45
N CYS A 168 -7.73 -6.67 16.27
CA CYS A 168 -8.12 -5.32 15.83
C CYS A 168 -8.74 -5.26 14.41
N ARG A 169 -8.66 -6.34 13.63
CA ARG A 169 -9.21 -6.44 12.26
C ARG A 169 -10.42 -7.36 12.17
N GLN A 170 -10.73 -8.13 13.22
CA GLN A 170 -11.81 -9.13 13.20
C GLN A 170 -13.19 -8.50 12.97
N ARG A 171 -13.48 -7.36 13.59
CA ARG A 171 -14.75 -6.63 13.38
C ARG A 171 -14.96 -6.26 11.91
N ALA A 172 -13.92 -5.71 11.27
CA ALA A 172 -13.98 -5.36 9.85
C ALA A 172 -14.14 -6.60 8.96
N ALA A 173 -13.44 -7.69 9.28
CA ALA A 173 -13.59 -8.97 8.58
C ALA A 173 -15.02 -9.51 8.69
N PHE A 174 -15.62 -9.44 9.88
CA PHE A 174 -17.00 -9.85 10.13
C PHE A 174 -18.01 -9.04 9.30
N CYS A 175 -17.83 -7.72 9.23
CA CYS A 175 -18.66 -6.87 8.36
C CYS A 175 -18.58 -7.31 6.89
N GLY A 176 -17.37 -7.63 6.41
CA GLY A 176 -17.17 -8.15 5.04
C GLY A 176 -17.85 -9.49 4.80
N LEU A 177 -17.65 -10.45 5.72
CA LEU A 177 -18.26 -11.78 5.64
C LEU A 177 -19.79 -11.70 5.61
N ARG A 178 -20.39 -10.85 6.44
CA ARG A 178 -21.85 -10.69 6.50
C ARG A 178 -22.42 -10.22 5.17
N LEU A 179 -21.79 -9.27 4.49
CA LEU A 179 -22.26 -8.83 3.17
C LEU A 179 -22.02 -9.91 2.11
N PHE A 180 -20.85 -10.54 2.14
CA PHE A 180 -20.52 -11.59 1.19
C PHE A 180 -21.46 -12.80 1.30
N PHE A 181 -21.86 -13.21 2.51
CA PHE A 181 -22.83 -14.29 2.72
C PHE A 181 -24.23 -13.94 2.21
N LYS A 182 -24.64 -12.67 2.32
CA LYS A 182 -25.87 -12.21 1.64
C LYS A 182 -25.76 -12.34 0.13
N TYR A 183 -24.61 -11.99 -0.45
CA TYR A 183 -24.37 -12.11 -1.88
C TYR A 183 -24.44 -13.56 -2.37
N ILE A 184 -23.77 -14.50 -1.71
CA ILE A 184 -23.83 -15.94 -2.06
C ILE A 184 -25.09 -16.65 -1.52
N ASN A 185 -26.07 -15.88 -1.03
CA ASN A 185 -27.32 -16.37 -0.45
C ASN A 185 -27.14 -17.49 0.59
N ARG A 186 -26.19 -17.30 1.53
CA ARG A 186 -25.93 -18.23 2.64
C ARG A 186 -26.27 -17.59 3.98
N VAL A 187 -26.94 -18.36 4.83
CA VAL A 187 -27.14 -18.02 6.25
C VAL A 187 -26.06 -18.70 7.07
N MET A 188 -25.23 -17.92 7.76
CA MET A 188 -24.33 -18.42 8.80
C MET A 188 -24.58 -17.63 10.09
N ILE A 189 -24.96 -18.33 11.15
CA ILE A 189 -25.26 -17.75 12.46
C ILE A 189 -23.95 -17.68 13.24
N PHE A 190 -23.56 -16.47 13.63
CA PHE A 190 -22.42 -16.22 14.52
C PHE A 190 -22.89 -15.35 15.68
N THR A 191 -22.87 -15.89 16.89
CA THR A 191 -23.05 -15.11 18.12
C THR A 191 -21.68 -14.55 18.53
N PRO A 192 -21.54 -13.22 18.72
CA PRO A 192 -20.35 -12.70 19.38
C PRO A 192 -20.28 -13.24 20.82
N PRO A 193 -19.07 -13.51 21.37
CA PRO A 193 -18.91 -13.73 22.80
C PRO A 193 -19.23 -12.45 23.60
#